data_AF-A0A1H1MZK5-F1
#
_entry.id   AF-A0A1H1MZK5-F1
#
_cell.length_a   1.000
_cell.length_b   1.000
_cell.length_c   1.000
_cell.angle_alpha   90.00
_cell.angle_beta   90.00
_cell.angle_gamma   90.00
#
_symmetry.space_group_name_H-M   'P 1'
#
loop_
_entity.id
_entity.type
_entity.pdbx_description
1 polymer ?
#
loop_
_entity_poly.entity_id
_entity_poly.type
_entity_poly.pdbx_seq_one_letter_code
_entity_poly.pdbx_strand_id
1 'polypeptide(L)'
;MTLTITLTDGASPSEEIEHQIREEITSGRLGVGTRLPSVRQLAADVGVAAGTVAKAYKRLEADGTVVTSGRGGTRVGERHGAAAQTVVARARELVRAARTEGADLDEAVRVLRAVWDD
;
A
#
# COMPACT_ATOMS: atom_id res chain seq x y z
N MET A 1 9.46 -7.51 -9.84
CA MET A 1 8.42 -7.41 -8.79
C MET A 1 7.11 -7.14 -9.49
N THR A 2 6.10 -7.98 -9.28
CA THR A 2 4.85 -7.93 -10.03
C THR A 2 3.80 -7.26 -9.13
N LEU A 3 3.33 -6.08 -9.52
CA LEU A 3 2.20 -5.42 -8.86
C LEU A 3 0.92 -5.99 -9.49
N THR A 4 0.15 -6.75 -8.71
CA THR A 4 -1.12 -7.32 -9.18
C THR A 4 -2.25 -6.45 -8.69
N ILE A 5 -3.03 -5.89 -9.60
CA ILE A 5 -4.23 -5.09 -9.31
C ILE A 5 -5.44 -5.83 -9.88
N THR A 6 -6.49 -5.98 -9.09
CA THR A 6 -7.74 -6.63 -9.50
C THR A 6 -8.87 -5.62 -9.50
N LEU A 7 -9.59 -5.45 -10.60
CA LEU A 7 -10.72 -4.52 -10.67
C LEU A 7 -12.04 -5.21 -10.33
N THR A 8 -12.96 -4.47 -9.71
CA THR A 8 -14.31 -4.91 -9.40
C THR A 8 -15.33 -4.02 -10.12
N ASP A 9 -16.55 -4.52 -10.34
CA ASP A 9 -17.59 -3.81 -11.11
C ASP A 9 -18.25 -2.62 -10.36
N GLY A 10 -17.86 -2.36 -9.11
CA GLY A 10 -18.55 -1.42 -8.22
C GLY A 10 -17.89 -0.06 -8.02
N ALA A 11 -16.58 0.07 -8.25
CA ALA A 11 -15.80 1.29 -8.02
C ALA A 11 -15.25 1.87 -9.33
N SER A 12 -14.86 3.16 -9.34
CA SER A 12 -14.14 3.66 -10.51
C SER A 12 -12.77 2.98 -10.59
N PRO A 13 -12.33 2.50 -11.77
CA PRO A 13 -11.06 1.78 -11.89
C PRO A 13 -9.86 2.58 -11.37
N SER A 14 -9.91 3.91 -11.46
CA SER A 14 -8.86 4.78 -10.89
C SER A 14 -8.82 4.75 -9.37
N GLU A 15 -9.96 4.68 -8.70
CA GLU A 15 -10.04 4.60 -7.24
C GLU A 15 -9.58 3.25 -6.73
N GLU A 16 -9.90 2.19 -7.45
CA GLU A 16 -9.47 0.84 -7.07
C GLU A 16 -7.96 0.63 -7.23
N ILE A 17 -7.38 1.14 -8.33
CA ILE A 17 -5.92 1.17 -8.51
C ILE A 17 -5.24 1.96 -7.39
N GLU A 18 -5.77 3.15 -7.07
CA GLU A 18 -5.25 4.00 -6.00
C GLU A 18 -5.29 3.27 -4.65
N HIS A 19 -6.44 2.69 -4.32
CA HIS A 19 -6.67 1.97 -3.07
C HIS A 19 -5.71 0.80 -2.90
N GLN A 20 -5.63 -0.10 -3.88
CA GLN A 20 -4.77 -1.28 -3.78
C GLN A 20 -3.29 -0.92 -3.71
N ILE A 21 -2.83 0.09 -4.44
CA ILE A 21 -1.44 0.56 -4.29
C ILE A 21 -1.19 1.10 -2.88
N ARG A 22 -2.15 1.84 -2.31
CA ARG A 22 -2.05 2.34 -0.93
C ARG A 22 -2.01 1.19 0.08
N GLU A 23 -2.80 0.14 -0.10
CA GLU A 23 -2.77 -1.06 0.74
C GLU A 23 -1.43 -1.80 0.66
N GLU A 24 -0.89 -1.96 -0.55
CA GLU A 24 0.42 -2.57 -0.77
C GLU A 24 1.55 -1.78 -0.09
N ILE A 25 1.48 -0.44 -0.10
CA ILE A 25 2.45 0.43 0.58
C ILE A 25 2.27 0.36 2.11
N THR A 26 1.05 0.49 2.60
CA THR A 26 0.75 0.53 4.05
C THR A 26 0.97 -0.82 4.74
N SER A 27 0.74 -1.93 4.05
CA SER A 27 1.08 -3.28 4.51
C SER A 27 2.59 -3.57 4.47
N GLY A 28 3.39 -2.67 3.89
CA GLY A 28 4.84 -2.80 3.77
C GLY A 28 5.30 -3.78 2.68
N ARG A 29 4.41 -4.23 1.79
CA ARG A 29 4.79 -5.02 0.60
C ARG A 29 5.51 -4.15 -0.43
N LEU A 30 5.12 -2.87 -0.54
CA LEU A 30 5.85 -1.84 -1.28
C LEU A 30 6.59 -0.92 -0.30
N GLY A 31 7.89 -1.17 -0.12
CA GLY A 31 8.74 -0.33 0.74
C GLY A 31 9.02 1.06 0.16
N VAL A 32 9.46 2.00 1.01
CA VAL A 32 9.91 3.34 0.58
C VAL A 32 10.97 3.25 -0.52
N GLY A 33 10.87 4.14 -1.52
CA GLY A 33 11.80 4.20 -2.65
C GLY A 33 11.59 3.11 -3.70
N THR A 34 10.71 2.14 -3.44
CA THR A 34 10.34 1.09 -4.40
C THR A 34 9.78 1.71 -5.67
N ARG A 35 10.26 1.25 -6.83
CA ARG A 35 9.82 1.75 -8.13
C ARG A 35 8.49 1.11 -8.52
N LEU A 36 7.50 1.94 -8.83
CA LEU A 36 6.23 1.49 -9.39
C LEU A 36 6.34 1.25 -10.90
N PRO A 37 5.47 0.40 -11.48
CA PRO A 37 5.35 0.27 -12.92
C PRO A 37 5.02 1.62 -13.57
N SER A 38 5.42 1.79 -14.84
CA SER A 38 5.00 2.98 -15.59
C SER A 38 3.48 2.98 -15.80
N VAL A 39 2.91 4.17 -16.01
CA VAL A 39 1.47 4.32 -16.33
C VAL A 39 1.04 3.38 -17.46
N ARG A 40 1.84 3.28 -18.52
CA ARG A 40 1.55 2.42 -19.67
C ARG A 40 1.66 0.93 -19.34
N GLN A 41 2.66 0.56 -18.54
CA GLN A 41 2.85 -0.83 -18.12
C GLN A 41 1.68 -1.30 -17.28
N LEU A 42 1.33 -0.54 -16.22
CA LEU A 42 0.23 -0.92 -15.34
C LEU A 42 -1.11 -0.91 -16.08
N ALA A 43 -1.31 0.04 -16.99
CA ALA A 43 -2.51 0.07 -17.83
C ALA A 43 -2.66 -1.19 -18.69
N ALA A 44 -1.55 -1.68 -19.25
CA ALA A 44 -1.54 -2.93 -20.02
C ALA A 44 -1.77 -4.16 -19.12
N ASP A 45 -1.13 -4.21 -17.95
CA ASP A 45 -1.23 -5.33 -17.01
C ASP A 45 -2.67 -5.47 -16.45
N VAL A 46 -3.35 -4.35 -16.23
CA VAL A 46 -4.70 -4.29 -15.65
C VAL A 46 -5.81 -4.28 -16.72
N GLY A 47 -5.48 -3.90 -17.96
CA GLY A 47 -6.45 -3.80 -19.05
C GLY A 47 -7.31 -2.54 -19.03
N VAL A 48 -6.75 -1.39 -18.59
CA VAL A 48 -7.47 -0.10 -18.51
C VAL A 48 -6.83 0.98 -19.39
N ALA A 49 -7.56 2.08 -19.61
CA ALA A 49 -6.99 3.26 -20.26
C ALA A 49 -5.84 3.86 -19.43
N ALA A 50 -4.77 4.30 -20.10
CA ALA A 50 -3.62 4.93 -19.45
C ALA A 50 -4.00 6.16 -18.60
N GLY A 51 -5.02 6.92 -19.01
CA GLY A 51 -5.55 8.07 -18.25
C GLY A 51 -6.10 7.67 -16.87
N THR A 52 -6.64 6.46 -16.73
CA THR A 52 -7.14 5.92 -15.46
C THR A 52 -6.01 5.71 -14.46
N VAL A 53 -4.93 5.05 -14.90
CA VAL A 53 -3.73 4.84 -14.07
C VAL A 53 -3.08 6.18 -13.74
N ALA A 54 -2.97 7.08 -14.71
CA ALA A 54 -2.41 8.42 -14.49
C ALA A 54 -3.20 9.19 -13.42
N LYS A 55 -4.53 9.09 -13.43
CA LYS A 55 -5.41 9.69 -12.41
C LYS A 55 -5.14 9.10 -11.02
N ALA A 56 -5.01 7.79 -10.91
CA ALA A 56 -4.67 7.11 -9.65
C ALA A 56 -3.30 7.57 -9.11
N TYR A 57 -2.26 7.56 -9.96
CA TYR A 57 -0.92 8.00 -9.57
C TYR A 57 -0.89 9.47 -9.14
N LYS A 58 -1.63 10.35 -9.83
CA LYS A 58 -1.74 11.76 -9.46
C LYS A 58 -2.36 11.95 -8.07
N ARG A 59 -3.35 11.14 -7.70
CA ARG A 59 -3.94 11.18 -6.35
C ARG A 59 -2.96 10.69 -5.28
N LEU A 60 -2.26 9.59 -5.53
CA LEU A 60 -1.19 9.10 -4.64
C LEU A 60 -0.01 10.07 -4.52
N GLU A 61 0.24 10.87 -5.56
CA GLU A 61 1.29 11.89 -5.51
C GLU A 61 0.85 13.10 -4.68
N ALA A 62 -0.44 13.46 -4.72
CA ALA A 62 -0.99 14.60 -4.00
C ALA A 62 -0.89 14.46 -2.47
N ASP A 63 -0.97 13.24 -1.93
CA ASP A 63 -0.77 12.94 -0.51
C ASP A 63 0.67 12.53 -0.17
N GLY A 64 1.56 12.47 -1.17
CA GLY A 64 2.95 12.07 -1.01
C GLY A 64 3.16 10.57 -0.73
N THR A 65 2.14 9.73 -0.99
CA THR A 65 2.27 8.27 -0.98
C THR A 65 3.25 7.79 -2.05
N VAL A 66 3.30 8.50 -3.18
CA VAL A 66 4.31 8.29 -4.23
C VAL A 66 4.97 9.60 -4.63
N VAL A 67 6.14 9.50 -5.26
CA VAL A 67 6.90 10.62 -5.82
C VAL A 67 7.25 10.29 -7.26
N THR A 68 6.89 11.17 -8.20
CA THR A 68 7.27 11.04 -9.60
C THR A 68 8.49 11.91 -9.91
N SER A 69 9.50 11.31 -10.52
CA SER A 69 10.77 11.97 -10.83
C SER A 69 11.03 12.03 -12.34
N GLY A 70 10.08 12.52 -13.14
CA GLY A 70 10.24 12.64 -14.60
C GLY A 70 10.79 11.36 -15.25
N ARG A 71 12.04 11.40 -15.76
CA ARG A 71 12.74 10.24 -16.36
C ARG A 71 13.04 9.10 -15.36
N GLY A 72 13.08 9.38 -14.07
CA GLY A 72 13.29 8.41 -12.99
C GLY A 72 12.07 7.52 -12.69
N GLY A 73 10.89 7.87 -13.21
CA GLY A 73 9.64 7.16 -12.96
C GLY A 73 9.03 7.48 -11.59
N THR A 74 8.03 6.70 -11.20
CA THR A 74 7.27 6.85 -9.95
C THR A 74 7.81 5.89 -8.88
N ARG A 75 7.98 6.37 -7.65
CA ARG A 75 8.46 5.59 -6.50
C ARG A 75 7.59 5.82 -5.27
N VAL A 76 7.58 4.88 -4.34
CA VAL A 76 6.92 5.04 -3.03
C VAL A 76 7.61 6.16 -2.24
N GLY A 77 6.83 7.13 -1.76
CA GLY A 77 7.29 8.29 -1.01
C GLY A 77 7.63 7.97 0.45
N GLU A 78 8.50 8.81 1.04
CA GLU A 78 9.01 8.61 2.40
C GLU A 78 7.93 8.85 3.47
N ARG A 79 7.07 9.85 3.28
CA ARG A 79 6.10 10.31 4.30
C ARG A 79 5.16 9.19 4.77
N HIS A 80 4.57 8.45 3.83
CA HIS A 80 3.65 7.36 4.14
C HIS A 80 4.36 6.02 4.32
N GLY A 81 5.46 5.77 3.60
CA GLY A 81 6.17 4.51 3.72
C GLY A 81 7.02 4.39 5.00
N ALA A 82 7.54 5.47 5.58
CA ALA A 82 8.34 5.39 6.81
C ALA A 82 7.48 5.12 8.06
N ALA A 83 6.34 5.82 8.18
CA ALA A 83 5.36 5.58 9.25
C ALA A 83 4.77 4.16 9.13
N ALA A 84 4.34 3.76 7.94
CA ALA A 84 3.84 2.40 7.69
C ALA A 84 4.89 1.33 8.01
N GLN A 85 6.15 1.51 7.60
CA GLN A 85 7.22 0.55 7.91
C GLN A 85 7.46 0.44 9.42
N THR A 86 7.40 1.55 10.15
CA THR A 86 7.54 1.54 11.61
C THR A 86 6.39 0.77 12.25
N VAL A 87 5.14 1.06 11.86
CA VAL A 87 3.96 0.35 12.36
C VAL A 87 4.02 -1.14 12.02
N VAL A 88 4.42 -1.52 10.80
CA VAL A 88 4.61 -2.91 10.38
C VAL A 88 5.69 -3.59 11.22
N ALA A 89 6.80 -2.91 11.52
CA ALA A 89 7.84 -3.47 12.39
C ALA A 89 7.31 -3.74 13.80
N ARG A 90 6.54 -2.81 14.38
CA ARG A 90 5.89 -2.99 15.69
C ARG A 90 4.81 -4.07 15.68
N ALA A 91 4.02 -4.14 14.62
CA ALA A 91 3.04 -5.21 14.44
C ALA A 91 3.73 -6.58 14.38
N ARG A 92 4.90 -6.69 13.74
CA ARG A 92 5.71 -7.94 13.74
C ARG A 92 6.27 -8.28 15.13
N GLU A 93 6.58 -7.28 15.95
CA GLU A 93 6.95 -7.50 17.36
C GLU A 93 5.77 -8.06 18.15
N LEU A 94 4.58 -7.45 18.00
CA LEU A 94 3.35 -7.94 18.62
C LEU A 94 3.01 -9.37 18.21
N VAL A 95 3.06 -9.68 16.90
CA VAL A 95 2.81 -11.03 16.39
C VAL A 95 3.79 -12.05 16.99
N ARG A 96 5.06 -11.68 17.14
CA ARG A 96 6.06 -12.57 17.77
C ARG A 96 5.75 -12.79 19.24
N ALA A 97 5.40 -11.74 19.98
CA ALA A 97 5.02 -11.85 21.39
C ALA A 97 3.76 -12.72 21.56
N ALA A 98 2.70 -12.45 20.80
CA ALA A 98 1.45 -13.21 20.83
C ALA A 98 1.68 -14.71 20.60
N ARG A 99 2.47 -15.07 19.59
CA ARG A 99 2.80 -16.48 19.30
C ARG A 99 3.59 -17.16 20.42
N THR A 100 4.52 -16.44 21.07
CA THR A 100 5.28 -16.98 22.20
C THR A 100 4.36 -17.31 23.38
N GLU A 101 3.33 -16.49 23.59
CA GLU A 101 2.33 -16.68 24.66
C GLU A 101 1.18 -17.62 24.24
N GLY A 102 1.20 -18.17 23.03
CA GLY A 102 0.17 -19.07 22.52
C GLY A 102 -1.14 -18.40 22.09
N ALA A 103 -1.16 -17.06 21.99
CA ALA A 103 -2.31 -16.31 21.51
C ALA A 103 -2.48 -16.45 19.99
N ASP A 104 -3.73 -16.60 19.56
CA ASP A 104 -4.09 -16.60 18.14
C ASP A 104 -4.32 -15.18 17.59
N LEU A 105 -4.69 -15.09 16.31
CA LEU A 105 -4.93 -13.81 15.65
C LEU A 105 -6.08 -13.04 16.30
N ASP A 106 -7.17 -13.72 16.66
CA ASP A 106 -8.36 -13.08 17.20
C ASP A 106 -8.08 -12.48 18.57
N GLU A 107 -7.30 -13.18 19.39
CA GLU A 107 -6.84 -12.69 20.68
C GLU A 107 -5.87 -11.51 20.54
N ALA A 108 -4.87 -11.61 19.65
CA ALA A 108 -3.94 -10.52 19.39
C ALA A 108 -4.65 -9.25 18.89
N VAL A 109 -5.65 -9.39 18.02
CA VAL A 109 -6.45 -8.26 17.53
C VAL A 109 -7.34 -7.68 18.63
N ARG A 110 -7.91 -8.52 19.50
CA ARG A 110 -8.72 -8.06 20.66
C ARG A 110 -7.88 -7.20 21.61
N VAL A 111 -6.66 -7.64 21.93
CA VAL A 111 -5.72 -6.87 22.76
C VAL A 111 -5.33 -5.56 22.07
N LEU A 112 -4.98 -5.61 20.79
CA LEU A 112 -4.61 -4.41 20.04
C LEU A 112 -5.73 -3.38 20.03
N ARG A 113 -6.99 -3.81 19.83
CA ARG A 113 -8.16 -2.92 19.88
C ARG A 113 -8.35 -2.31 21.26
N ALA A 114 -8.26 -3.11 22.32
CA ALA A 114 -8.43 -2.63 23.69
C ALA A 114 -7.42 -1.53 24.06
N VAL A 115 -6.17 -1.65 23.59
CA VAL A 115 -5.11 -0.66 23.84
C VAL A 115 -5.21 0.57 22.90
N TRP A 116 -5.95 0.48 21.80
CA TRP A 116 -6.05 1.57 20.82
C TRP A 116 -6.98 2.71 21.27
N ASP A 117 -7.93 2.39 22.14
CA ASP A 117 -8.94 3.33 22.65
C ASP A 117 -8.59 3.89 24.06
N ASP A 118 -7.45 3.48 24.63
CA ASP A 118 -6.90 3.91 25.94
C ASP A 118 -5.90 5.08 25.78
#